data_AF-A0A9X2DZ35-F1
#
_entry.id   AF-A0A9X2DZ35-F1
#
_cell.length_a   1.000
_cell.length_b   1.000
_cell.length_c   1.000
_cell.angle_alpha   90.00
_cell.angle_beta   90.00
_cell.angle_gamma   90.00
#
_symmetry.space_group_name_H-M   'P 1'
#
loop_
_entity.id
_entity.type
_entity.pdbx_description
1 polymer ?
#
loop_
_entity_poly.entity_id
_entity_poly.type
_entity_poly.pdbx_seq_one_letter_code
_entity_poly.pdbx_strand_id
1 'polypeptide(L)'
;MSAERTPRRRSLVFLLAGIAIGALAVGSLNMVASWLPDDSRSSITLQDVVRDGLAGFADAPKPSGDACGDRRRCVEGVEGADAAIYRYRSLDLARQAVIYSDADFYRSDQLVVEFKASITTDERFQLIQGVEGTWTGSDD
;
A
#
# COMPACT_ATOMS: atom_id res chain seq x y z
N MET A 1 5.86 60.51 35.30
CA MET A 1 4.73 59.56 35.15
C MET A 1 4.99 58.74 33.89
N SER A 2 5.31 57.46 34.07
CA SER A 2 5.60 56.50 33.02
C SER A 2 4.34 56.14 32.23
N ALA A 3 4.46 56.04 30.90
CA ALA A 3 3.46 55.40 30.06
C ALA A 3 4.17 54.32 29.23
N GLU A 4 4.18 53.10 29.75
CA GLU A 4 4.48 51.87 29.01
C GLU A 4 3.51 51.76 27.83
N ARG A 5 3.97 52.07 26.62
CA ARG A 5 3.25 51.71 25.40
C ARG A 5 3.51 50.23 25.11
N THR A 6 2.57 49.41 25.53
CA THR A 6 2.45 47.97 25.26
C THR A 6 2.76 47.59 23.80
N PRO A 7 3.86 46.85 23.53
CA PRO A 7 4.11 46.27 22.20
C PRO A 7 3.47 44.89 22.02
N ARG A 8 2.51 44.49 22.88
CA ARG A 8 1.99 43.11 22.92
C ARG A 8 1.05 42.75 21.76
N ARG A 9 0.24 43.68 21.25
CA ARG A 9 -0.82 43.34 20.27
C ARG A 9 -0.30 43.01 18.87
N ARG A 10 0.72 43.72 18.38
CA ARG A 10 1.27 43.48 17.03
C ARG A 10 2.02 42.16 16.94
N SER A 11 2.78 41.82 17.99
CA SER A 11 3.56 40.58 18.05
C SER A 11 2.69 39.32 18.03
N LEU A 12 1.50 39.36 18.67
CA LEU A 12 0.56 38.24 18.68
C LEU A 12 -0.07 37.97 17.30
N VAL A 13 -0.32 39.02 16.51
CA VAL A 13 -0.87 38.91 15.15
C VAL A 13 0.13 38.26 14.20
N PHE A 14 1.42 38.62 14.31
CA PHE A 14 2.47 37.98 13.50
C PHE A 14 2.71 36.52 13.89
N LEU A 15 2.61 36.17 15.17
CA LEU A 15 2.68 34.78 15.64
C LEU A 15 1.50 33.94 15.12
N LEU A 16 0.27 34.45 15.21
CA LEU A 16 -0.91 33.76 14.69
C LEU A 16 -0.89 33.64 13.16
N ALA A 17 -0.42 34.67 12.46
CA ALA A 17 -0.23 34.62 11.00
C ALA A 17 0.85 33.59 10.63
N GLY A 18 1.96 33.52 11.37
CA GLY A 18 3.00 32.51 11.17
C GLY A 18 2.50 31.08 11.39
N ILE A 19 1.68 30.85 12.43
CA ILE A 19 1.04 29.56 12.68
C ILE A 19 0.03 29.21 11.58
N ALA A 20 -0.78 30.17 11.13
CA ALA A 20 -1.75 29.94 10.06
C ALA A 20 -1.07 29.61 8.73
N ILE A 21 -0.01 30.34 8.37
CA ILE A 21 0.78 30.08 7.16
C ILE A 21 1.51 28.73 7.29
N GLY A 22 2.08 28.42 8.46
CA GLY A 22 2.71 27.13 8.73
C GLY A 22 1.74 25.97 8.65
N ALA A 23 0.54 26.10 9.20
CA ALA A 23 -0.51 25.09 9.14
C ALA A 23 -1.05 24.90 7.72
N LEU A 24 -1.20 25.98 6.94
CA LEU A 24 -1.59 25.90 5.53
C LEU A 24 -0.48 25.27 4.67
N ALA A 25 0.79 25.56 4.94
CA ALA A 25 1.92 24.96 4.25
C ALA A 25 2.08 23.47 4.59
N VAL A 26 1.95 23.07 5.86
CA VAL A 26 1.98 21.66 6.26
C VAL A 26 0.75 20.93 5.73
N GLY A 27 -0.43 21.55 5.76
CA GLY A 27 -1.66 20.99 5.20
C GLY A 27 -1.58 20.77 3.70
N SER A 28 -1.03 21.74 2.95
CA SER A 28 -0.84 21.62 1.50
C SER A 28 0.25 20.61 1.13
N LEU A 29 1.34 20.52 1.90
CA LEU A 29 2.37 19.49 1.69
C LEU A 29 1.82 18.06 1.89
N ASN A 30 0.95 17.84 2.88
CA ASN A 30 0.28 16.54 3.07
C ASN A 30 -0.74 16.24 1.95
N MET A 31 -1.43 17.27 1.45
CA MET A 31 -2.37 17.12 0.34
C MET A 31 -1.65 16.85 -1.00
N VAL A 32 -0.47 17.44 -1.21
CA VAL A 32 0.38 17.15 -2.38
C VAL A 32 1.05 15.79 -2.24
N ALA A 33 1.49 15.38 -1.04
CA ALA A 33 2.06 14.05 -0.81
C ALA A 33 1.04 12.92 -1.02
N SER A 34 -0.26 13.17 -0.79
CA SER A 34 -1.33 12.22 -1.12
C SER A 34 -1.75 12.24 -2.60
N TRP A 35 -1.31 13.26 -3.35
CA TRP A 35 -1.50 13.39 -4.79
C TRP A 35 -0.27 13.02 -5.62
N LEU A 36 0.90 12.87 -4.99
CA LEU A 36 2.03 12.16 -5.57
C LEU A 36 1.60 10.70 -5.59
N PRO A 37 1.16 10.19 -6.74
CA PRO A 37 0.82 8.81 -6.80
C PRO A 37 2.17 8.09 -6.67
N ASP A 38 2.27 7.20 -5.68
CA ASP A 38 3.27 6.15 -5.67
C ASP A 38 2.88 5.17 -6.81
N ASP A 39 2.90 5.72 -8.03
CA ASP A 39 2.20 5.26 -9.24
C ASP A 39 3.05 4.31 -10.07
N SER A 40 4.30 4.10 -9.65
CA SER A 40 5.24 3.25 -10.39
C SER A 40 4.71 1.82 -10.55
N ARG A 41 3.79 1.39 -9.67
CA ARG A 41 3.23 0.03 -9.65
C ARG A 41 1.74 -0.05 -9.98
N SER A 42 1.07 1.06 -10.30
CA SER A 42 -0.37 1.04 -10.60
C SER A 42 -0.68 0.38 -11.95
N SER A 43 0.29 0.40 -12.88
CA SER A 43 0.25 -0.24 -14.19
C SER A 43 0.58 -1.74 -14.16
N ILE A 44 1.21 -2.23 -13.09
CA ILE A 44 1.52 -3.66 -12.94
C ILE A 44 0.25 -4.41 -12.56
N THR A 45 -0.13 -5.37 -13.38
CA THR A 45 -1.28 -6.24 -13.12
C THR A 45 -0.83 -7.50 -12.38
N LEU A 46 -1.75 -8.17 -11.67
CA LEU A 46 -1.40 -9.49 -11.12
C LEU A 46 -1.10 -10.49 -12.24
N GLN A 47 -1.62 -10.25 -13.45
CA GLN A 47 -1.28 -11.08 -14.60
C GLN A 47 0.21 -11.00 -14.93
N ASP A 48 0.85 -9.85 -14.76
CA ASP A 48 2.30 -9.71 -14.95
C ASP A 48 3.08 -10.49 -13.89
N VAL A 49 2.61 -10.50 -12.64
CA VAL A 49 3.24 -11.22 -11.52
C VAL A 49 3.16 -12.75 -11.67
N VAL A 50 2.04 -13.27 -12.19
CA VAL A 50 1.84 -14.73 -12.34
C VAL A 50 2.14 -15.26 -13.75
N ARG A 51 2.51 -14.39 -14.70
CA ARG A 51 2.62 -14.72 -16.14
C ARG A 51 3.59 -15.86 -16.44
N ASP A 52 4.68 -15.92 -15.69
CA ASP A 52 5.84 -16.77 -16.03
C ASP A 52 5.91 -18.05 -15.16
N GLY A 53 4.75 -18.56 -14.75
CA GLY A 53 4.67 -19.86 -14.07
C GLY A 53 5.17 -19.81 -12.64
N LEU A 54 4.89 -18.70 -11.94
CA LEU A 54 5.05 -18.59 -10.49
C LEU A 54 4.51 -19.87 -9.84
N ALA A 55 5.36 -20.55 -9.06
CA ALA A 55 5.03 -21.87 -8.52
C ALA A 55 3.70 -21.80 -7.73
N GLY A 56 2.80 -22.74 -8.02
CA GLY A 56 1.45 -22.75 -7.46
C GLY A 56 0.39 -21.96 -8.24
N PHE A 57 0.77 -21.24 -9.31
CA PHE A 57 -0.15 -20.41 -10.12
C PHE A 57 -0.19 -20.78 -11.62
N ALA A 58 0.53 -21.82 -12.05
CA ALA A 58 0.58 -22.23 -13.47
C ALA A 58 -0.81 -22.53 -14.08
N ASP A 59 -1.70 -23.15 -13.30
CA ASP A 59 -3.08 -23.47 -13.70
C ASP A 59 -4.11 -22.50 -13.07
N ALA A 60 -3.65 -21.41 -12.46
CA ALA A 60 -4.55 -20.47 -11.81
C ALA A 60 -5.46 -19.77 -12.85
N PRO A 61 -6.72 -19.50 -12.51
CA PRO A 61 -7.58 -18.65 -13.33
C PRO A 61 -6.92 -17.29 -13.56
N LYS A 62 -7.31 -16.63 -14.66
CA LYS A 62 -6.84 -15.26 -14.91
C LYS A 62 -7.20 -14.36 -13.72
N PRO A 63 -6.29 -13.45 -13.32
CA PRO A 63 -6.57 -12.52 -12.27
C PRO A 63 -7.83 -11.70 -12.56
N SER A 64 -8.67 -11.51 -11.53
CA SER A 64 -9.96 -10.86 -11.68
C SER A 64 -10.43 -10.21 -10.40
N GLY A 65 -11.38 -9.27 -10.51
CA GLY A 65 -12.04 -8.68 -9.34
C GLY A 65 -12.91 -9.70 -8.58
N ASP A 66 -13.47 -10.69 -9.28
CA ASP A 66 -14.29 -11.73 -8.65
C ASP A 66 -13.48 -12.60 -7.69
N ALA A 67 -12.21 -12.87 -8.03
CA ALA A 67 -11.28 -13.61 -7.18
C ALA A 67 -10.90 -12.88 -5.88
N CYS A 68 -11.25 -11.60 -5.72
CA CYS A 68 -11.13 -10.90 -4.45
C CYS A 68 -12.08 -11.43 -3.38
N GLY A 69 -13.21 -12.04 -3.78
CA GLY A 69 -14.28 -12.44 -2.86
C GLY A 69 -14.78 -11.27 -2.01
N ASP A 70 -14.87 -11.48 -0.69
CA ASP A 70 -15.36 -10.47 0.25
C ASP A 70 -14.32 -9.41 0.65
N ARG A 71 -13.11 -9.44 0.04
CA ARG A 71 -12.03 -8.51 0.40
C ARG A 71 -12.33 -7.10 -0.06
N ARG A 72 -12.64 -6.24 0.91
CA ARG A 72 -13.02 -4.85 0.67
C ARG A 72 -11.91 -4.09 -0.06
N ARG A 73 -12.27 -3.43 -1.16
CA ARG A 73 -11.36 -2.59 -1.98
C ARG A 73 -10.18 -3.33 -2.62
N CYS A 74 -10.20 -4.66 -2.65
CA CYS A 74 -9.37 -5.44 -3.55
C CYS A 74 -9.77 -5.13 -5.00
N VAL A 75 -8.77 -4.99 -5.87
CA VAL A 75 -8.94 -4.64 -7.29
C VAL A 75 -8.87 -5.87 -8.17
N GLU A 76 -7.98 -6.77 -7.80
CA GLU A 76 -7.60 -7.92 -8.58
C GLU A 76 -7.12 -9.00 -7.61
N GLY A 77 -7.59 -10.22 -7.80
CA GLY A 77 -7.14 -11.38 -7.06
C GLY A 77 -6.81 -12.52 -8.01
N VAL A 78 -5.99 -13.45 -7.55
CA VAL A 78 -5.75 -14.73 -8.20
C VAL A 78 -5.53 -15.78 -7.13
N GLU A 79 -6.17 -16.94 -7.31
CA GLU A 79 -6.04 -18.06 -6.38
C GLU A 79 -5.25 -19.18 -7.04
N GLY A 80 -4.17 -19.58 -6.38
CA GLY A 80 -3.34 -20.71 -6.74
C GLY A 80 -3.57 -21.91 -5.81
N ALA A 81 -2.75 -22.94 -5.99
CA ALA A 81 -2.84 -24.18 -5.21
C ALA A 81 -2.58 -23.94 -3.71
N ASP A 82 -1.51 -23.21 -3.39
CA ASP A 82 -0.99 -23.05 -2.02
C ASP A 82 -1.05 -21.61 -1.49
N ALA A 83 -1.45 -20.66 -2.32
CA ALA A 83 -1.59 -19.27 -1.93
C ALA A 83 -2.63 -18.54 -2.79
N ALA A 84 -3.06 -17.38 -2.32
CA ALA A 84 -3.82 -16.43 -3.10
C ALA A 84 -3.13 -15.07 -3.05
N ILE A 85 -3.14 -14.35 -4.18
CA ILE A 85 -2.51 -13.04 -4.31
C ILE A 85 -3.59 -12.00 -4.57
N TYR A 86 -3.54 -10.89 -3.84
CA TYR A 86 -4.49 -9.80 -3.91
C TYR A 86 -3.78 -8.47 -4.12
N ARG A 87 -4.30 -7.66 -5.05
CA ARG A 87 -3.83 -6.29 -5.31
C ARG A 87 -4.87 -5.29 -4.84
N TYR A 88 -4.41 -4.27 -4.13
CA TYR A 88 -5.21 -3.16 -3.64
C TYR A 88 -4.85 -1.87 -4.38
N ARG A 89 -5.68 -0.82 -4.23
CA ARG A 89 -5.41 0.50 -4.85
C ARG A 89 -4.38 1.34 -4.08
N SER A 90 -4.06 0.95 -2.86
CA SER A 90 -3.13 1.67 -2.01
C SER A 90 -2.54 0.77 -0.94
N LEU A 91 -1.36 1.15 -0.47
CA LEU A 91 -0.68 0.51 0.66
C LEU A 91 -1.58 0.44 1.89
N ASP A 92 -2.27 1.53 2.23
CA ASP A 92 -3.14 1.59 3.40
C ASP A 92 -4.25 0.53 3.37
N LEU A 93 -4.86 0.32 2.20
CA LEU A 93 -5.88 -0.71 2.01
C LEU A 93 -5.29 -2.12 2.15
N ALA A 94 -4.11 -2.37 1.58
CA ALA A 94 -3.40 -3.63 1.75
C ALA A 94 -3.03 -3.87 3.23
N ARG A 95 -2.71 -2.82 4.01
CA ARG A 95 -2.47 -2.95 5.45
C ARG A 95 -3.76 -3.32 6.20
N GLN A 96 -4.85 -2.65 5.91
CA GLN A 96 -6.14 -2.90 6.57
C GLN A 96 -6.64 -4.33 6.31
N ALA A 97 -6.36 -4.89 5.13
CA ALA A 97 -6.77 -6.24 4.76
C ALA A 97 -6.15 -7.34 5.65
N VAL A 98 -4.96 -7.11 6.22
CA VAL A 98 -4.24 -8.12 7.01
C VAL A 98 -4.36 -7.92 8.52
N ILE A 99 -4.60 -6.69 9.01
CA ILE A 99 -4.53 -6.35 10.44
C ILE A 99 -5.53 -7.13 11.30
N TYR A 100 -6.69 -7.48 10.75
CA TYR A 100 -7.78 -8.15 11.49
C TYR A 100 -7.97 -9.62 11.10
N SER A 101 -7.00 -10.21 10.40
CA SER A 101 -7.07 -11.59 9.94
C SER A 101 -6.07 -12.46 10.68
N ASP A 102 -6.51 -13.67 11.05
CA ASP A 102 -5.66 -14.71 11.66
C ASP A 102 -4.94 -15.58 10.61
N ALA A 103 -5.18 -15.33 9.32
CA ALA A 103 -4.50 -16.04 8.25
C ALA A 103 -3.01 -15.63 8.17
N ASP A 104 -2.21 -16.49 7.53
CA ASP A 104 -0.79 -16.22 7.32
C ASP A 104 -0.59 -15.39 6.05
N PHE A 105 0.02 -14.21 6.20
CA PHE A 105 0.18 -13.26 5.10
C PHE A 105 1.63 -12.85 4.89
N TYR A 106 1.93 -12.54 3.64
CA TYR A 106 3.02 -11.67 3.24
C TYR A 106 2.45 -10.42 2.57
N ARG A 107 3.08 -9.26 2.77
CA ARG A 107 2.62 -8.00 2.18
C ARG A 107 3.80 -7.23 1.63
N SER A 108 3.65 -6.74 0.40
CA SER A 108 4.58 -5.84 -0.25
C SER A 108 3.84 -4.71 -0.94
N ASP A 109 3.97 -3.50 -0.40
CA ASP A 109 3.26 -2.32 -0.87
C ASP A 109 1.73 -2.54 -1.00
N GLN A 110 1.17 -2.49 -2.22
CA GLN A 110 -0.25 -2.68 -2.52
C GLN A 110 -0.64 -4.15 -2.72
N LEU A 111 0.31 -5.08 -2.57
CA LEU A 111 0.13 -6.51 -2.83
C LEU A 111 0.13 -7.29 -1.51
N VAL A 112 -0.81 -8.23 -1.39
CA VAL A 112 -0.95 -9.14 -0.26
C VAL A 112 -0.96 -10.56 -0.80
N VAL A 113 -0.15 -11.43 -0.21
CA VAL A 113 -0.14 -12.87 -0.44
C VAL A 113 -0.68 -13.54 0.80
N GLU A 114 -1.72 -14.35 0.63
CA GLU A 114 -2.31 -15.19 1.67
C GLU A 114 -1.88 -16.62 1.46
N PHE A 115 -1.23 -17.21 2.47
CA PHE A 115 -0.72 -18.57 2.42
C PHE A 115 -1.77 -19.56 2.93
N LYS A 116 -1.95 -20.67 2.19
CA LYS A 116 -2.75 -21.80 2.66
C LYS A 116 -1.92 -22.62 3.65
N ALA A 117 -2.60 -23.31 4.56
CA ALA A 117 -1.94 -24.13 5.59
C ALA A 117 -1.10 -25.30 5.02
N SER A 118 -1.28 -25.64 3.74
CA SER A 118 -0.51 -26.67 3.03
C SER A 118 0.91 -26.24 2.64
N ILE A 119 1.18 -24.92 2.57
CA ILE A 119 2.46 -24.44 2.03
C ILE A 119 3.61 -24.76 2.98
N THR A 120 4.72 -25.25 2.42
CA THR A 120 5.96 -25.42 3.18
C THR A 120 6.72 -24.10 3.30
N THR A 121 7.66 -24.02 4.25
CA THR A 121 8.53 -22.85 4.42
C THR A 121 9.33 -22.53 3.16
N ASP A 122 9.82 -23.56 2.46
CA ASP A 122 10.65 -23.38 1.26
C ASP A 122 9.80 -22.86 0.08
N GLU A 123 8.62 -23.45 -0.15
CA GLU A 123 7.66 -22.98 -1.16
C GLU A 123 7.21 -21.54 -0.89
N ARG A 124 6.94 -21.23 0.39
CA ARG A 124 6.61 -19.87 0.82
C ARG A 124 7.72 -18.89 0.45
N PHE A 125 8.98 -19.24 0.73
CA PHE A 125 10.12 -18.38 0.44
C PHE A 125 10.30 -18.17 -1.08
N GLN A 126 10.21 -19.23 -1.87
CA GLN A 126 10.29 -19.14 -3.33
C GLN A 126 9.16 -18.29 -3.92
N LEU A 127 7.94 -18.45 -3.40
CA LEU A 127 6.79 -17.64 -3.82
C LEU A 127 7.01 -16.16 -3.51
N ILE A 128 7.47 -15.82 -2.30
CA ILE A 128 7.78 -14.43 -1.93
C ILE A 128 8.85 -13.86 -2.85
N GLN A 129 9.93 -14.60 -3.13
CA GLN A 129 10.99 -14.14 -4.03
C GLN A 129 10.48 -13.89 -5.45
N GLY A 130 9.69 -14.81 -6.01
CA GLY A 130 9.13 -14.64 -7.36
C GLY A 130 8.17 -13.46 -7.45
N VAL A 131 7.31 -13.28 -6.44
CA VAL A 131 6.41 -12.12 -6.36
C VAL A 131 7.21 -10.83 -6.25
N GLU A 132 8.19 -10.74 -5.36
CA GLU A 132 9.01 -9.53 -5.17
C GLU A 132 9.85 -9.19 -6.40
N GLY A 133 10.42 -10.20 -7.07
CA GLY A 133 11.22 -10.06 -8.28
C GLY A 133 10.47 -9.27 -9.36
N THR A 134 9.23 -9.68 -9.63
CA THR A 134 8.38 -9.04 -10.64
C THR A 134 7.70 -7.77 -10.13
N TRP A 135 7.22 -7.77 -8.88
CA TRP A 135 6.44 -6.66 -8.32
C TRP A 135 7.30 -5.43 -8.00
N THR A 136 8.54 -5.64 -7.58
CA THR A 136 9.45 -4.56 -7.22
C THR A 136 10.45 -4.20 -8.33
N GLY A 137 10.52 -5.00 -9.40
CA GLY A 137 11.46 -4.83 -10.50
C GLY A 137 12.90 -5.16 -10.10
N SER A 138 13.11 -6.02 -9.11
CA SER A 138 14.45 -6.42 -8.66
C SER A 138 15.12 -7.48 -9.54
N ASP A 139 14.42 -7.97 -10.56
CA ASP A 139 14.94 -8.91 -11.56
C ASP A 139 15.48 -8.23 -12.85
N ASP A 140 15.47 -6.89 -12.92
CA ASP A 140 16.05 -6.08 -14.03
C ASP A 140 17.43 -5.48 -13.71
#